data_AF-A0A936VU15-F1
#
_entry.id   AF-A0A936VU15-F1
#
_cell.length_a   1.000
_cell.length_b   1.000
_cell.length_c   1.000
_cell.angle_alpha   90.00
_cell.angle_beta   90.00
_cell.angle_gamma   90.00
#
_symmetry.space_group_name_H-M   'P 1'
#
loop_
_entity.id
_entity.type
_entity.pdbx_description
1 polymer ?
#
loop_
_entity_poly.entity_id
_entity_poly.type
_entity_poly.pdbx_seq_one_letter_code
_entity_poly.pdbx_strand_id
1 'polypeptide(L)'
;MKKIFYSLLFCVALMSCAEDEDPNNSDNLINTYTIVMDKGPYANKAFKVKDGDVSEEDIAYEPNKNLTIQAGNFIEIDSNRLQASSRINFAFTGEPKPGNYYAVKAIDTLSSQIGSLEFYFQNSDELIMTIFRGDPITITSYEAVGGRIKGKITFTSQIDAFINGKLSYFPASKISVDFDLKRGKDL
;
A
#
# COMPACT_ATOMS: atom_id res chain seq x y z
N MET A 1 70.67 17.86 -8.86
CA MET A 1 69.73 18.47 -7.88
C MET A 1 68.52 17.56 -7.77
N LYS A 2 68.11 17.27 -6.53
CA LYS A 2 66.88 16.53 -6.19
C LYS A 2 65.64 17.30 -6.66
N LYS A 3 64.63 16.58 -7.16
CA LYS A 3 63.27 16.58 -6.59
C LYS A 3 62.43 15.46 -7.24
N ILE A 4 62.21 14.42 -6.44
CA ILE A 4 61.09 13.48 -6.54
C ILE A 4 59.86 14.23 -6.01
N PHE A 5 58.74 14.20 -6.74
CA PHE A 5 57.43 14.32 -6.12
C PHE A 5 56.47 13.34 -6.80
N TYR A 6 55.99 12.42 -5.97
CA TYR A 6 54.98 11.43 -6.23
C TYR A 6 53.68 12.09 -6.67
N SER A 7 53.13 11.67 -7.81
CA SER A 7 51.71 11.80 -8.13
C SER A 7 51.22 10.38 -8.40
N LEU A 8 50.91 9.63 -7.34
CA LEU A 8 49.54 9.27 -6.97
C LEU A 8 48.79 8.74 -8.21
N LEU A 9 48.97 7.47 -8.59
CA LEU A 9 48.16 6.35 -8.09
C LEU A 9 46.73 6.77 -7.72
N PHE A 10 45.89 7.04 -8.73
CA PHE A 10 44.43 6.94 -8.59
C PHE A 10 43.77 6.70 -9.96
N CYS A 11 44.20 5.67 -10.68
CA CYS A 11 43.34 5.02 -11.69
C CYS A 11 42.51 3.92 -11.01
N VAL A 12 41.81 4.29 -9.93
CA VAL A 12 40.78 3.46 -9.33
C VAL A 12 39.58 3.55 -10.26
N ALA A 13 39.35 2.46 -11.00
CA ALA A 13 38.06 1.94 -11.39
C ALA A 13 36.91 2.97 -11.46
N LEU A 14 36.84 3.71 -12.57
CA LEU A 14 35.54 4.10 -13.11
C LEU A 14 35.00 2.93 -13.96
N MET A 15 34.85 1.77 -13.32
CA MET A 15 33.65 0.98 -13.58
C MET A 15 32.54 1.76 -12.87
N SER A 16 31.99 2.76 -13.55
CA SER A 16 30.64 3.15 -13.20
C SER A 16 29.81 1.90 -13.44
N CYS A 17 29.39 1.24 -12.37
CA CYS A 17 28.13 0.54 -12.39
C CYS A 17 27.11 1.58 -12.85
N ALA A 18 26.86 1.64 -14.16
CA ALA A 18 25.50 1.79 -14.58
C ALA A 18 24.84 0.55 -13.99
N GLU A 19 24.14 0.71 -12.88
CA GLU A 19 23.07 -0.21 -12.56
C GLU A 19 22.19 -0.19 -13.81
N ASP A 20 22.34 -1.25 -14.62
CA ASP A 20 21.32 -1.64 -15.56
C ASP A 20 20.05 -1.76 -14.71
N GLU A 21 19.22 -0.72 -14.73
CA GLU A 21 17.82 -0.86 -14.39
C GLU A 21 17.25 -1.80 -15.45
N ASP A 22 17.39 -3.10 -15.20
CA ASP A 22 16.69 -4.12 -15.97
C ASP A 22 15.20 -3.76 -15.88
N PRO A 23 14.53 -3.44 -17.00
CA PRO A 23 13.11 -3.12 -16.99
C PRO A 23 12.25 -4.31 -16.53
N ASN A 24 12.84 -5.50 -16.34
CA ASN A 24 12.22 -6.68 -15.73
C ASN A 24 12.63 -6.89 -14.26
N ASN A 25 13.35 -5.97 -13.62
CA ASN A 25 13.62 -6.08 -12.19
C ASN A 25 12.32 -5.84 -11.40
N SER A 26 11.61 -6.93 -11.12
CA SER A 26 10.38 -6.95 -10.34
C SER A 26 10.55 -6.38 -8.93
N ASP A 27 11.78 -6.16 -8.46
CA ASP A 27 12.06 -5.59 -7.14
C ASP A 27 11.71 -4.10 -7.04
N ASN A 28 11.54 -3.40 -8.17
CA ASN A 28 11.13 -1.99 -8.19
C ASN A 28 9.63 -1.76 -8.43
N LEU A 29 8.80 -2.81 -8.48
CA LEU A 29 7.36 -2.67 -8.71
C LEU A 29 6.62 -2.27 -7.43
N ILE A 30 6.52 -0.96 -7.20
CA ILE A 30 5.85 -0.40 -6.01
C ILE A 30 4.33 -0.68 -6.03
N ASN A 31 3.75 -1.01 -4.88
CA ASN A 31 2.30 -1.10 -4.72
C ASN A 31 1.68 0.29 -4.73
N THR A 32 0.54 0.44 -5.41
CA THR A 32 -0.17 1.72 -5.48
C THR A 32 -1.65 1.53 -5.21
N TYR A 33 -2.26 2.56 -4.64
CA TYR A 33 -3.65 2.59 -4.25
C TYR A 33 -4.25 3.94 -4.62
N THR A 34 -5.49 3.93 -5.12
CA THR A 34 -6.31 5.12 -5.29
C THR A 34 -7.54 4.98 -4.43
N ILE A 35 -7.67 5.86 -3.43
CA ILE A 35 -8.77 5.85 -2.48
C ILE A 35 -9.71 7.01 -2.74
N VAL A 36 -11.01 6.73 -2.82
CA VAL A 36 -12.08 7.72 -2.93
C VAL A 36 -13.17 7.40 -1.91
N MET A 37 -13.65 8.44 -1.22
CA MET A 37 -14.80 8.38 -0.32
C MET A 37 -15.92 9.28 -0.87
N ASP A 38 -17.17 8.82 -0.83
CA ASP A 38 -18.31 9.58 -1.35
C ASP A 38 -18.83 10.67 -0.40
N LYS A 39 -18.53 10.54 0.90
CA LYS A 39 -19.00 11.42 1.99
C LYS A 39 -17.87 11.65 2.99
N GLY A 40 -18.10 12.60 3.89
CA GLY A 40 -17.15 12.95 4.94
C GLY A 40 -16.28 14.17 4.61
N PRO A 41 -15.28 14.46 5.45
CA PRO A 41 -14.49 15.70 5.39
C PRO A 41 -13.62 15.82 4.12
N TYR A 42 -13.34 14.69 3.46
CA TYR A 42 -12.56 14.62 2.24
C TYR A 42 -13.34 13.97 1.08
N ALA A 43 -14.67 14.10 1.09
CA ALA A 43 -15.55 13.56 0.05
C ALA A 43 -15.10 13.96 -1.37
N ASN A 44 -15.14 12.99 -2.28
CA ASN A 44 -14.78 13.13 -3.71
C ASN A 44 -13.30 13.48 -3.98
N LYS A 45 -12.43 13.48 -2.97
CA LYS A 45 -10.98 13.54 -3.19
C LYS A 45 -10.45 12.15 -3.52
N ALA A 46 -9.51 12.10 -4.45
CA ALA A 46 -8.76 10.90 -4.78
C ALA A 46 -7.39 10.97 -4.10
N PHE A 47 -7.16 10.08 -3.15
CA PHE A 47 -5.86 9.91 -2.52
C PHE A 47 -5.09 8.86 -3.29
N LYS A 48 -4.05 9.29 -4.03
CA LYS A 48 -3.12 8.39 -4.68
C LYS A 48 -1.93 8.17 -3.76
N VAL A 49 -1.78 6.94 -3.32
CA VAL A 49 -0.73 6.55 -2.39
C VAL A 49 0.01 5.35 -2.93
N LYS A 50 1.24 5.20 -2.48
CA LYS A 50 2.07 4.02 -2.70
C LYS A 50 2.55 3.49 -1.36
N ASP A 51 2.97 2.24 -1.35
CA ASP A 51 3.70 1.73 -0.20
C ASP A 51 5.01 2.52 -0.01
N GLY A 52 5.36 2.75 1.26
CA GLY A 52 6.64 3.31 1.66
C GLY A 52 7.78 2.30 1.60
N ASP A 53 8.82 2.52 2.41
CA ASP A 53 9.84 1.48 2.61
C ASP A 53 9.19 0.36 3.43
N VAL A 54 8.73 -0.67 2.73
CA VAL A 54 8.05 -1.82 3.30
C VAL A 54 8.96 -3.03 3.08
N SER A 55 9.22 -3.79 4.15
CA SER A 55 9.98 -5.04 3.99
C SER A 55 9.11 -6.07 3.26
N GLU A 56 9.69 -6.98 2.47
CA GLU A 56 8.89 -8.03 1.78
C GLU A 56 8.06 -8.88 2.74
N GLU A 57 8.44 -8.92 4.02
CA GLU A 57 7.75 -9.63 5.10
C GLU A 57 6.46 -8.91 5.54
N ASP A 58 6.37 -7.59 5.41
CA ASP A 58 5.17 -6.80 5.75
C ASP A 58 4.09 -6.88 4.66
N ILE A 59 4.43 -7.35 3.45
CA ILE A 59 3.51 -7.56 2.30
C ILE A 59 3.24 -9.07 2.11
N ALA A 60 3.11 -9.81 3.21
CA ALA A 60 3.04 -11.28 3.19
C ALA A 60 1.91 -11.83 2.29
N TYR A 61 2.32 -12.33 1.12
CA TYR A 61 1.46 -12.90 0.08
C TYR A 61 1.33 -14.42 0.26
N GLU A 62 0.20 -14.94 0.76
CA GLU A 62 -0.03 -16.39 0.89
C GLU A 62 -1.22 -16.90 0.05
N PRO A 63 -1.02 -17.19 -1.25
CA PRO A 63 -2.11 -17.51 -2.18
C PRO A 63 -2.90 -18.78 -1.81
N ASN A 64 -2.30 -19.70 -1.03
CA ASN A 64 -2.91 -20.98 -0.66
C ASN A 64 -3.48 -21.01 0.77
N LYS A 65 -3.37 -19.92 1.55
CA LYS A 65 -3.88 -19.90 2.93
C LYS A 65 -4.69 -18.69 3.30
N ASN A 66 -4.43 -17.52 2.72
CA ASN A 66 -5.21 -16.28 2.74
C ASN A 66 -4.32 -15.26 2.06
N LEU A 67 -4.74 -14.65 0.95
CA LEU A 67 -4.02 -13.51 0.43
C LEU A 67 -4.28 -12.33 1.38
N THR A 68 -3.33 -12.09 2.28
CA THR A 68 -3.34 -10.93 3.16
C THR A 68 -2.60 -9.80 2.47
N ILE A 69 -3.29 -8.71 2.17
CA ILE A 69 -2.65 -7.48 1.70
C ILE A 69 -2.56 -6.57 2.91
N GLN A 70 -1.43 -6.70 3.60
CA GLN A 70 -0.96 -5.64 4.47
C GLN A 70 -0.24 -4.66 3.56
N ALA A 71 -0.89 -3.51 3.30
CA ALA A 71 -0.14 -2.39 2.78
C ALA A 71 0.66 -1.83 3.95
N GLY A 72 1.92 -1.51 3.70
CA GLY A 72 2.70 -0.81 4.69
C GLY A 72 2.22 0.63 4.85
N ASN A 73 3.09 1.41 5.46
CA ASN A 73 2.93 2.84 5.59
C ASN A 73 2.80 3.51 4.21
N PHE A 74 1.74 4.29 4.01
CA PHE A 74 1.49 5.01 2.77
C PHE A 74 2.41 6.21 2.62
N ILE A 75 3.05 6.29 1.45
CA ILE A 75 3.64 7.52 0.92
C ILE A 75 2.68 8.09 -0.11
N GLU A 76 2.30 9.34 0.08
CA GLU A 76 1.41 10.02 -0.85
C GLU A 76 2.13 10.51 -2.11
N ILE A 77 1.49 10.32 -3.27
CA ILE A 77 2.04 10.71 -4.58
C ILE A 77 1.73 12.18 -4.88
N ASP A 78 0.52 12.65 -4.54
CA ASP A 78 -0.03 13.95 -4.97
C ASP A 78 0.02 15.05 -3.88
N SER A 79 0.81 14.86 -2.80
CA SER A 79 1.03 15.86 -1.73
C SER A 79 -0.20 16.36 -0.95
N ASN A 80 -1.26 15.57 -0.74
CA ASN A 80 -2.38 15.93 0.16
C ASN A 80 -2.08 15.83 1.67
N ARG A 81 -0.81 16.02 2.07
CA ARG A 81 -0.39 16.18 3.48
C ARG A 81 -0.58 14.90 4.32
N LEU A 82 -0.62 13.71 3.73
CA LEU A 82 -0.59 12.47 4.52
C LEU A 82 0.76 12.29 5.23
N GLN A 83 0.70 11.77 6.46
CA GLN A 83 1.85 11.31 7.22
C GLN A 83 2.17 9.85 6.86
N ALA A 84 3.44 9.48 7.04
CA ALA A 84 3.92 8.13 6.81
C ALA A 84 3.26 7.07 7.72
N SER A 85 2.48 7.42 8.74
CA SER A 85 1.74 6.47 9.57
C SER A 85 0.41 5.99 8.95
N SER A 86 -0.02 6.58 7.83
CA SER A 86 -1.26 6.19 7.13
C SER A 86 -1.12 4.79 6.54
N ARG A 87 -2.18 3.97 6.51
CA ARG A 87 -2.11 2.58 6.04
C ARG A 87 -3.45 2.01 5.62
N ILE A 88 -3.43 0.91 4.88
CA ILE A 88 -4.58 0.03 4.67
C ILE A 88 -4.21 -1.42 4.97
N ASN A 89 -5.10 -2.16 5.60
CA ASN A 89 -4.96 -3.59 5.83
C ASN A 89 -6.24 -4.30 5.41
N PHE A 90 -6.16 -5.27 4.50
CA PHE A 90 -7.28 -6.13 4.14
C PHE A 90 -6.77 -7.47 3.60
N ALA A 91 -7.62 -8.49 3.59
CA ALA A 91 -7.26 -9.81 3.07
C ALA A 91 -8.40 -10.39 2.24
N PHE A 92 -8.11 -11.31 1.34
CA PHE A 92 -9.09 -12.14 0.64
C PHE A 92 -8.54 -13.54 0.35
N THR A 93 -9.41 -14.49 0.05
CA THR A 93 -9.01 -15.87 -0.29
C THR A 93 -9.65 -16.30 -1.60
N GLY A 94 -8.89 -16.95 -2.46
CA GLY A 94 -9.44 -17.69 -3.60
C GLY A 94 -8.40 -17.99 -4.68
N GLU A 95 -8.87 -18.50 -5.82
CA GLU A 95 -8.01 -19.00 -6.90
C GLU A 95 -7.18 -17.88 -7.56
N PRO A 96 -5.98 -18.19 -8.10
CA PRO A 96 -5.07 -17.24 -8.75
C PRO A 96 -5.57 -16.81 -10.14
N LYS A 97 -6.71 -16.15 -10.20
CA LYS A 97 -7.36 -15.70 -11.44
C LYS A 97 -8.14 -14.39 -11.22
N PRO A 98 -8.49 -13.65 -12.28
CA PRO A 98 -9.46 -12.57 -12.18
C PRO A 98 -10.83 -13.07 -11.72
N GLY A 99 -11.56 -12.26 -10.95
CA GLY A 99 -12.86 -12.67 -10.41
C GLY A 99 -13.39 -11.79 -9.29
N ASN A 100 -14.51 -12.22 -8.71
CA ASN A 100 -15.12 -11.59 -7.54
C ASN A 100 -14.81 -12.41 -6.29
N TYR A 101 -14.40 -11.70 -5.25
CA TYR A 101 -13.93 -12.20 -3.98
C TYR A 101 -14.61 -11.41 -2.86
N TYR A 102 -14.32 -11.81 -1.62
CA TYR A 102 -14.79 -11.14 -0.43
C TYR A 102 -13.64 -10.94 0.55
N ALA A 103 -13.67 -9.81 1.25
CA ALA A 103 -12.75 -9.54 2.33
C ALA A 103 -12.87 -10.63 3.40
N VAL A 104 -11.74 -11.19 3.83
CA VAL A 104 -11.65 -12.17 4.91
C VAL A 104 -11.01 -11.56 6.14
N LYS A 105 -11.22 -12.21 7.28
CA LYS A 105 -10.63 -11.77 8.55
C LYS A 105 -9.14 -12.13 8.57
N ALA A 106 -8.28 -11.12 8.50
CA ALA A 106 -6.89 -11.24 8.97
C ALA A 106 -6.94 -11.18 10.51
N ILE A 107 -6.43 -12.20 11.19
CA ILE A 107 -6.45 -12.23 12.66
C ILE A 107 -5.33 -11.30 13.14
N ASP A 108 -5.66 -10.05 13.45
CA ASP A 108 -4.98 -9.37 14.54
C ASP A 108 -5.32 -10.13 15.82
N THR A 109 -4.32 -10.79 16.40
CA THR A 109 -4.44 -11.65 17.57
C THR A 109 -4.85 -10.89 18.83
N LEU A 110 -4.90 -9.55 18.77
CA LEU A 110 -5.21 -8.68 19.90
C LEU A 110 -6.56 -7.96 19.78
N SER A 111 -6.98 -7.52 18.58
CA SER A 111 -8.14 -6.61 18.47
C SER A 111 -9.45 -7.25 18.00
N SER A 112 -9.46 -8.47 17.46
CA SER A 112 -10.62 -9.03 16.74
C SER A 112 -11.15 -8.17 15.58
N GLN A 113 -10.54 -7.01 15.29
CA GLN A 113 -10.98 -6.09 14.26
C GLN A 113 -10.67 -6.68 12.88
N ILE A 114 -11.55 -6.35 11.94
CA ILE A 114 -11.41 -6.67 10.53
C ILE A 114 -10.72 -5.45 9.90
N GLY A 115 -9.95 -5.67 8.83
CA GLY A 115 -9.04 -4.71 8.19
C GLY A 115 -9.42 -3.22 8.29
N SER A 116 -8.43 -2.33 8.38
CA SER A 116 -8.65 -0.89 8.54
C SER A 116 -8.11 -0.10 7.36
N LEU A 117 -8.70 1.08 7.14
CA LEU A 117 -8.09 2.15 6.36
C LEU A 117 -7.93 3.35 7.29
N GLU A 118 -6.69 3.78 7.46
CA GLU A 118 -6.30 4.84 8.40
C GLU A 118 -5.54 5.92 7.65
N PHE A 119 -6.03 7.16 7.75
CA PHE A 119 -5.35 8.35 7.22
C PHE A 119 -4.96 9.28 8.35
N TYR A 120 -3.67 9.57 8.46
CA TYR A 120 -3.10 10.54 9.37
C TYR A 120 -2.56 11.71 8.55
N PHE A 121 -2.93 12.94 8.90
CA PHE A 121 -2.56 14.13 8.14
C PHE A 121 -1.56 15.02 8.92
N GLN A 122 -0.78 15.82 8.19
CA GLN A 122 0.22 16.72 8.78
C GLN A 122 -0.39 17.81 9.68
N ASN A 123 -1.69 18.12 9.54
CA ASN A 123 -2.43 19.00 10.46
C ASN A 123 -2.98 18.28 11.69
N SER A 124 -2.57 17.04 11.95
CA SER A 124 -3.08 16.21 13.04
C SER A 124 -4.55 15.82 12.88
N ASP A 125 -5.13 15.95 11.68
CA ASP A 125 -6.39 15.30 11.40
C ASP A 125 -6.14 13.78 11.26
N GLU A 126 -7.13 13.00 11.66
CA GLU A 126 -7.11 11.54 11.59
C GLU A 126 -8.46 11.03 11.09
N LEU A 127 -8.44 10.03 10.21
CA LEU A 127 -9.63 9.33 9.74
C LEU A 127 -9.39 7.82 9.85
N ILE A 128 -10.34 7.12 10.47
CA ILE A 128 -10.32 5.67 10.62
C ILE A 128 -11.60 5.11 10.04
N MET A 129 -11.46 4.12 9.17
CA MET A 129 -12.56 3.41 8.54
C MET A 129 -12.34 1.90 8.68
N THR A 130 -13.40 1.19 9.05
CA THR A 130 -13.36 -0.27 9.17
C THR A 130 -13.80 -0.93 7.88
N ILE A 131 -13.01 -1.89 7.40
CA ILE A 131 -13.37 -2.83 6.33
C ILE A 131 -13.92 -4.07 7.02
N PHE A 132 -15.12 -4.51 6.64
CA PHE A 132 -15.78 -5.65 7.24
C PHE A 132 -15.58 -6.92 6.42
N ARG A 133 -15.73 -8.07 7.09
CA ARG A 133 -15.67 -9.38 6.45
C ARG A 133 -16.87 -9.48 5.52
N GLY A 134 -16.64 -9.96 4.31
CA GLY A 134 -17.70 -10.03 3.29
C GLY A 134 -17.78 -8.79 2.41
N ASP A 135 -16.96 -7.75 2.63
CA ASP A 135 -16.91 -6.64 1.70
C ASP A 135 -16.41 -7.10 0.32
N PRO A 136 -17.08 -6.67 -0.77
CA PRO A 136 -16.79 -7.16 -2.12
C PRO A 136 -15.43 -6.67 -2.62
N ILE A 137 -14.69 -7.60 -3.21
CA ILE A 137 -13.41 -7.36 -3.88
C ILE A 137 -13.51 -7.87 -5.31
N THR A 138 -13.08 -7.07 -6.27
CA THR A 138 -13.01 -7.47 -7.68
C THR A 138 -11.55 -7.44 -8.12
N ILE A 139 -11.03 -8.58 -8.58
CA ILE A 139 -9.70 -8.72 -9.18
C ILE A 139 -9.86 -8.70 -10.69
N THR A 140 -9.22 -7.73 -11.34
CA THR A 140 -9.27 -7.52 -12.79
C THR A 140 -8.04 -8.07 -13.49
N SER A 141 -6.90 -8.13 -12.80
CA SER A 141 -5.68 -8.78 -13.29
C SER A 141 -5.04 -9.60 -12.17
N TYR A 142 -4.56 -10.78 -12.54
CA TYR A 142 -3.77 -11.66 -11.68
C TYR A 142 -2.69 -12.30 -12.54
N GLU A 143 -1.48 -11.76 -12.49
CA GLU A 143 -0.37 -12.18 -13.35
C GLU A 143 0.47 -13.30 -12.71
N ALA A 144 1.52 -13.75 -13.41
CA ALA A 144 2.52 -14.67 -12.90
C ALA A 144 3.28 -14.10 -11.68
N VAL A 145 4.00 -14.94 -10.95
CA VAL A 145 4.86 -14.52 -9.82
C VAL A 145 5.82 -13.43 -10.30
N GLY A 146 5.97 -12.35 -9.53
CA GLY A 146 6.73 -11.16 -9.94
C GLY A 146 5.94 -10.16 -10.80
N GLY A 147 4.76 -10.53 -11.30
CA GLY A 147 3.83 -9.64 -12.01
C GLY A 147 2.94 -8.82 -11.09
N ARG A 148 1.77 -8.41 -11.59
CA ARG A 148 0.81 -7.54 -10.89
C ARG A 148 -0.52 -8.23 -10.55
N ILE A 149 -1.10 -7.78 -9.44
CA ILE A 149 -2.48 -8.05 -9.06
C ILE A 149 -3.20 -6.71 -9.00
N LYS A 150 -4.23 -6.58 -9.82
CA LYS A 150 -5.01 -5.34 -9.92
C LYS A 150 -6.45 -5.61 -9.54
N GLY A 151 -7.03 -4.69 -8.80
CA GLY A 151 -8.40 -4.86 -8.37
C GLY A 151 -8.94 -3.66 -7.61
N LYS A 152 -10.10 -3.90 -7.02
CA LYS A 152 -10.85 -2.92 -6.27
C LYS A 152 -11.52 -3.56 -5.08
N ILE A 153 -11.44 -2.92 -3.92
CA ILE A 153 -12.35 -3.18 -2.80
C ILE A 153 -13.32 -2.02 -2.66
N THR A 154 -14.60 -2.34 -2.44
CA THR A 154 -15.64 -1.35 -2.16
C THR A 154 -16.36 -1.73 -0.89
N PHE A 155 -16.36 -0.85 0.10
CA PHE A 155 -16.97 -1.10 1.39
C PHE A 155 -17.76 0.12 1.86
N THR A 156 -18.67 -0.09 2.80
CA THR A 156 -19.43 0.98 3.45
C THR A 156 -19.09 1.00 4.92
N SER A 157 -18.59 2.13 5.42
CA SER A 157 -18.17 2.26 6.80
C SER A 157 -18.51 3.64 7.36
N GLN A 158 -18.68 3.71 8.68
CA GLN A 158 -18.64 5.00 9.37
C GLN A 158 -17.22 5.56 9.30
N ILE A 159 -17.09 6.87 9.31
CA ILE A 159 -15.79 7.54 9.38
C ILE A 159 -15.66 8.10 10.79
N ASP A 160 -14.81 7.44 11.58
CA ASP A 160 -14.35 7.96 12.86
C ASP A 160 -13.25 8.95 12.57
N ALA A 161 -13.39 10.19 13.04
CA ALA A 161 -12.49 11.27 12.67
C ALA A 161 -12.09 12.11 13.87
N PHE A 162 -10.81 12.46 13.92
CA PHE A 162 -10.31 13.51 14.80
C PHE A 162 -9.91 14.70 13.91
N ILE A 163 -10.63 15.82 14.01
CA ILE A 163 -10.41 16.98 13.13
C ILE A 163 -10.23 18.22 13.97
N ASN A 164 -9.13 18.95 13.75
CA ASN A 164 -8.80 20.16 14.50
C ASN A 164 -8.91 19.96 16.03
N GLY A 165 -8.43 18.82 16.55
CA GLY A 165 -8.47 18.53 17.99
C GLY A 165 -9.80 18.01 18.52
N LYS A 166 -10.78 17.71 17.67
CA LYS A 166 -12.13 17.29 18.08
C LYS A 166 -12.58 16.00 17.40
N LEU A 167 -13.09 15.09 18.22
CA LEU A 167 -13.76 13.88 17.76
C LEU A 167 -15.04 14.22 17.00
N SER A 168 -15.15 13.72 15.78
CA SER A 168 -16.24 13.94 14.84
C SER A 168 -16.68 12.60 14.26
N TYR A 169 -17.99 12.45 14.08
CA TYR A 169 -18.58 11.24 13.53
C TYR A 169 -19.34 11.60 12.27
N PHE A 170 -19.03 10.90 11.18
CA PHE A 170 -19.71 11.11 9.91
C PHE A 170 -20.65 9.94 9.58
N PRO A 171 -21.75 10.19 8.85
CA PRO A 171 -22.59 9.13 8.33
C PRO A 171 -21.78 8.11 7.52
N ALA A 172 -22.32 6.89 7.40
CA ALA A 172 -21.71 5.86 6.59
C ALA A 172 -21.42 6.36 5.17
N SER A 173 -20.15 6.21 4.76
CA SER A 173 -19.63 6.54 3.45
C SER A 173 -19.34 5.26 2.68
N LYS A 174 -19.55 5.30 1.37
CA LYS A 174 -19.02 4.31 0.44
C LYS A 174 -17.58 4.68 0.11
N ILE A 175 -16.67 3.76 0.41
CA ILE A 175 -15.25 3.89 0.14
C ILE A 175 -14.86 2.92 -0.98
N SER A 176 -14.11 3.43 -1.95
CA SER A 176 -13.52 2.65 -3.04
C SER A 176 -12.01 2.75 -2.95
N VAL A 177 -11.35 1.60 -2.95
CA VAL A 177 -9.89 1.51 -3.04
C VAL A 177 -9.56 0.67 -4.26
N ASP A 178 -9.08 1.34 -5.30
CA ASP A 178 -8.47 0.66 -6.45
C ASP A 178 -7.01 0.38 -6.09
N PHE A 179 -6.53 -0.85 -6.29
CA PHE A 179 -5.18 -1.28 -5.94
C PHE A 179 -4.46 -1.91 -7.13
N ASP A 180 -3.15 -1.69 -7.17
CA ASP A 180 -2.22 -2.31 -8.11
C ASP A 180 -1.01 -2.77 -7.29
N LEU A 181 -0.84 -4.08 -7.16
CA LEU A 181 0.05 -4.72 -6.19
C LEU A 181 1.07 -5.62 -6.90
N LYS A 182 2.30 -5.69 -6.38
CA LYS A 182 3.32 -6.69 -6.75
C LYS A 182 2.82 -8.06 -6.28
N ARG A 183 2.83 -9.04 -7.19
CA ARG A 183 2.57 -10.43 -6.83
C ARG A 183 3.84 -11.05 -6.27
N GLY A 184 3.78 -11.45 -5.00
CA GLY A 184 4.86 -12.19 -4.33
C GLY A 184 5.02 -13.64 -4.84
N LYS A 185 6.03 -14.33 -4.31
CA LYS A 185 6.27 -15.76 -4.57
C LYS A 185 5.11 -16.63 -4.06
N ASP A 186 4.91 -17.78 -4.70
CA ASP A 186 4.05 -18.83 -4.16
C ASP A 186 4.78 -19.52 -3.00
N LEU A 187 4.10 -19.66 -1.86
CA LEU A 187 4.58 -20.42 -0.69
C LEU A 187 4.05 -21.86 -0.72
#